data_AF-A0A2S7Y4X8-F1
#
_entry.id   AF-A0A2S7Y4X8-F1
#
_cell.length_a   1.000
_cell.length_b   1.000
_cell.length_c   1.000
_cell.angle_alpha   90.00
_cell.angle_beta   90.00
_cell.angle_gamma   90.00
#
_symmetry.space_group_name_H-M   'P 1'
#
loop_
_entity.id
_entity.type
_entity.pdbx_description
1 polymer ?
#
loop_
_entity_poly.entity_id
_entity_poly.type
_entity_poly.pdbx_seq_one_letter_code
_entity_poly.pdbx_strand_id
1 'polypeptide(L)' 'MDTKISALSSAAPAAASTTENASRPKPCCVCKDEKAKRDECMLFSGAKDPQADCKSFVQQYKSCMLGYGYKV' A
#
# COMPACT_ATOMS: atom_id res chain seq x y z
N MET A 1 33.66 -28.64 -6.65
CA MET A 1 34.03 -27.35 -6.02
C MET A 1 32.76 -26.69 -5.57
N ASP A 2 32.32 -27.24 -4.46
CA ASP A 2 31.10 -27.06 -3.72
C ASP A 2 31.33 -25.95 -2.70
N THR A 3 30.34 -25.06 -2.51
CA THR A 3 30.12 -24.14 -1.37
C THR A 3 29.48 -22.86 -1.91
N LYS A 4 28.37 -22.31 -1.41
CA LYS A 4 27.51 -22.65 -0.28
C LYS A 4 26.32 -21.70 -0.35
N ILE A 5 25.16 -22.27 -0.59
CA ILE A 5 23.87 -21.78 -0.12
C ILE A 5 23.94 -21.55 1.40
N SER A 6 23.77 -20.31 1.84
CA SER A 6 23.47 -19.92 3.22
C SER A 6 22.17 -19.11 3.13
N ALA A 7 21.04 -19.76 3.46
CA ALA A 7 20.40 -19.69 4.77
C ALA A 7 19.73 -18.32 4.98
N LEU A 8 18.42 -18.23 4.72
CA LEU A 8 17.33 -18.40 5.71
C LEU A 8 17.25 -17.25 6.73
N SER A 9 16.05 -16.67 6.75
CA SER A 9 15.37 -16.07 7.90
C SER A 9 15.27 -14.54 7.91
N SER A 10 14.08 -14.04 7.56
CA SER A 10 13.23 -13.50 8.62
C SER A 10 11.76 -13.68 8.23
N ALA A 11 11.14 -14.69 8.85
CA ALA A 11 9.70 -14.82 8.91
C ALA A 11 9.13 -13.67 9.75
N ALA A 12 8.10 -13.00 9.23
CA ALA A 12 7.15 -12.27 10.04
C ALA A 12 5.76 -12.86 9.78
N PRO A 13 5.16 -13.60 10.72
CA PRO A 13 3.73 -13.84 10.69
C PRO A 13 3.09 -12.57 11.25
N ALA A 14 2.83 -11.58 10.41
CA ALA A 14 1.95 -10.48 10.81
C ALA A 14 0.51 -10.98 10.74
N ALA A 15 0.11 -11.60 11.85
CA ALA A 15 -1.22 -11.64 12.42
C ALA A 15 -2.39 -11.72 11.43
N ALA A 16 -2.98 -12.92 11.38
CA ALA A 16 -4.42 -13.07 11.22
C ALA A 16 -5.16 -12.00 12.06
N SER A 17 -5.93 -11.15 11.40
CA SER A 17 -6.98 -10.38 12.04
C SER A 17 -8.28 -10.74 11.34
N THR A 18 -8.93 -11.73 11.94
CA THR A 18 -10.38 -11.83 12.14
C THR A 18 -11.26 -11.66 10.91
N THR A 19 -11.73 -12.82 10.45
CA THR A 19 -13.09 -13.08 9.98
C THR A 19 -14.13 -12.32 10.81
N GLU A 20 -14.45 -11.09 10.42
CA GLU A 20 -15.69 -10.39 10.74
C GLU A 20 -15.81 -9.28 9.68
N ASN A 21 -16.94 -9.17 8.98
CA ASN A 21 -17.17 -8.34 7.78
C ASN A 21 -16.75 -8.98 6.43
N ALA A 22 -17.28 -10.16 6.10
CA ALA A 22 -17.27 -10.69 4.73
C ALA A 22 -17.95 -9.76 3.70
N SER A 23 -18.58 -8.66 4.12
CA SER A 23 -19.26 -7.68 3.26
C SER A 23 -18.53 -6.35 3.06
N ARG A 24 -17.42 -6.09 3.77
CA ARG A 24 -16.64 -4.85 3.57
C ARG A 24 -15.35 -5.16 2.79
N PRO A 25 -15.25 -4.76 1.51
CA PRO A 25 -14.08 -5.04 0.70
C PRO A 25 -12.83 -4.46 1.37
N LYS A 26 -11.77 -5.25 1.46
CA LYS A 26 -10.50 -4.85 2.09
C LYS A 26 -10.03 -3.50 1.52
N PRO A 27 -9.38 -2.64 2.32
CA PRO A 27 -8.95 -1.30 1.86
C PRO A 27 -7.99 -1.32 0.66
N CYS A 28 -7.36 -2.46 0.39
CA CYS A 28 -6.55 -2.70 -0.81
C CYS A 28 -7.36 -2.96 -2.10
N CYS A 29 -8.67 -3.15 -2.03
CA CYS A 29 -9.55 -3.48 -3.17
C CYS A 29 -10.41 -2.32 -3.66
N VAL A 30 -10.45 -1.20 -2.93
CA VAL A 30 -11.43 -0.14 -3.14
C VAL A 30 -10.89 0.98 -4.04
N CYS A 31 -9.70 1.48 -3.70
CA CYS A 31 -9.07 2.61 -4.40
C CYS A 31 -7.77 2.14 -5.08
N LYS A 32 -7.86 1.06 -5.87
CA LYS A 32 -6.67 0.45 -6.49
C LYS A 32 -6.02 1.39 -7.51
N ASP A 33 -6.82 2.07 -8.31
CA ASP A 33 -6.34 3.03 -9.31
C ASP A 33 -5.68 4.25 -8.69
N GLU A 34 -6.31 4.88 -7.69
CA GLU A 34 -5.71 6.01 -6.97
C GLU A 34 -4.44 5.61 -6.22
N LYS A 35 -4.43 4.41 -5.63
CA LYS A 35 -3.25 3.85 -5.00
C LYS A 35 -2.12 3.66 -6.01
N ALA A 36 -2.42 3.05 -7.17
CA ALA A 36 -1.45 2.82 -8.23
C ALA A 36 -0.86 4.13 -8.75
N LYS A 37 -1.69 5.15 -9.01
CA LYS A 37 -1.23 6.48 -9.44
C LYS A 37 -0.36 7.17 -8.39
N ARG A 38 -0.72 7.06 -7.10
CA ARG A 38 0.11 7.59 -6.00
C ARG A 38 1.46 6.88 -5.94
N ASP A 39 1.46 5.54 -5.99
CA ASP A 39 2.68 4.74 -5.97
C ASP A 39 3.55 5.03 -7.20
N GLU A 40 2.95 5.13 -8.38
CA GLU A 40 3.64 5.49 -9.62
C GLU A 40 4.25 6.89 -9.51
N CYS A 41 3.48 7.88 -9.04
CA CYS A 41 4.01 9.21 -8.80
C CYS A 41 5.17 9.19 -7.79
N MET A 42 5.05 8.51 -6.65
CA MET A 42 6.15 8.44 -5.67
C MET A 42 7.38 7.70 -6.17
N LEU A 43 7.19 6.68 -7.02
CA LEU A 43 8.27 5.86 -7.55
C LEU A 43 9.01 6.55 -8.70
N PHE A 44 8.31 7.33 -9.52
CA PHE A 44 8.86 8.02 -10.69
C PHE A 44 9.13 9.52 -10.47
N SER A 45 8.65 10.13 -9.39
CA SER A 45 8.93 11.53 -9.10
C SER A 45 10.40 11.69 -8.70
N GLY A 46 11.16 12.37 -9.56
CA GLY A 46 12.55 12.76 -9.30
C GLY A 46 12.68 14.01 -8.41
N ALA A 47 11.58 14.46 -7.82
CA ALA A 47 11.56 15.63 -6.96
C ALA A 47 12.35 15.39 -5.66
N LYS A 48 12.88 16.47 -5.09
CA LYS A 48 13.54 16.44 -3.77
C LYS A 48 12.59 15.92 -2.68
N ASP A 49 11.29 16.18 -2.86
CA ASP A 49 10.22 15.80 -1.94
C ASP A 49 9.02 15.25 -2.73
N PRO A 50 9.01 13.95 -3.08
CA PRO A 50 7.96 13.33 -3.88
C PRO A 50 6.62 13.27 -3.13
N GLN A 51 6.62 13.36 -1.80
CA GLN A 51 5.41 13.44 -0.99
C GLN A 51 4.66 14.76 -1.25
N ALA A 52 5.38 15.88 -1.33
CA ALA A 52 4.79 17.18 -1.65
C ALA A 52 4.26 17.22 -3.09
N ASP A 53 5.01 16.65 -4.03
CA ASP A 53 4.68 16.59 -5.46
C ASP A 53 3.43 15.69 -5.72
N CYS A 54 3.40 14.51 -5.09
CA CYS A 54 2.31 13.55 -5.22
C CYS A 54 1.13 13.82 -4.26
N LYS A 55 1.12 14.95 -3.55
CA LYS A 55 0.09 15.27 -2.54
C LYS A 55 -1.31 15.26 -3.13
N SER A 56 -1.48 15.66 -4.39
CA SER A 56 -2.76 15.60 -5.11
C SER A 56 -3.28 14.16 -5.24
N PHE A 57 -2.41 13.21 -5.58
CA PHE A 57 -2.77 11.79 -5.69
C PHE A 57 -3.04 11.16 -4.32
N VAL A 58 -2.27 11.54 -3.30
CA VAL A 58 -2.50 11.11 -1.91
C VAL A 58 -3.88 11.58 -1.41
N GLN A 59 -4.25 12.83 -1.68
CA GLN A 59 -5.56 13.37 -1.32
C GLN A 59 -6.69 12.61 -2.02
N GLN A 60 -6.56 12.31 -3.31
CA GLN A 60 -7.54 11.51 -4.05
C GLN A 60 -7.70 10.11 -3.44
N TYR A 61 -6.60 9.42 -3.13
CA TYR A 61 -6.64 8.12 -2.47
C TYR A 61 -7.34 8.18 -1.10
N LYS A 62 -7.05 9.20 -0.29
CA LYS A 62 -7.72 9.41 1.01
C LYS A 62 -9.21 9.69 0.84
N SER A 63 -9.60 10.56 -0.09
CA SER A 63 -11.01 10.86 -0.38
C SER A 63 -11.77 9.61 -0.83
N CYS A 64 -11.17 8.79 -1.68
CA CYS A 64 -11.75 7.51 -2.07
C CYS A 64 -11.93 6.60 -0.84
N MET A 65 -10.91 6.39 -0.01
CA MET A 65 -11.05 5.54 1.18
C MET A 65 -12.08 6.06 2.19
N LEU A 66 -12.16 7.39 2.36
CA LEU A 66 -13.16 8.05 3.20
C LEU A 66 -14.59 7.80 2.70
N GLY A 67 -14.81 7.76 1.38
CA GLY A 67 -16.11 7.43 0.77
C GLY A 67 -16.60 6.03 1.12
N TYR A 68 -15.69 5.10 1.42
CA TYR A 68 -16.00 3.75 1.86
C TYR A 68 -15.95 3.56 3.39
N GLY A 69 -15.75 4.66 4.14
CA GLY A 69 -15.69 4.65 5.60
C GLY A 69 -14.36 4.19 6.18
N TYR A 70 -13.28 4.17 5.40
CA TYR A 70 -11.94 3.84 5.86
C TYR A 70 -11.12 5.12 6.11
N LYS A 71 -10.50 5.22 7.28
CA LYS A 71 -9.62 6.34 7.66
C LYS A 71 -8.16 5.93 7.49
N VAL A 72 -7.40 6.70 6.69
CA VAL A 72 -6.00 6.44 6.24
C VAL A 72 -5.07 7.61 6.56
#